data_AF-A0A921B8F1-F1
#
_entry.id   AF-A0A921B8F1-F1
#
_cell.length_a   1.000
_cell.length_b   1.000
_cell.length_c   1.000
_cell.angle_alpha   90.00
_cell.angle_beta   90.00
_cell.angle_gamma   90.00
#
_symmetry.space_group_name_H-M   'P 1'
#
loop_
_entity.id
_entity.type
_entity.pdbx_description
1 polymer ?
#
loop_
_entity_poly.entity_id
_entity_poly.type
_entity_poly.pdbx_seq_one_letter_code
_entity_poly.pdbx_strand_id
1 'polypeptide(L)' 'MCSIFLEITTRSVKQLEQQIHKLEHELYPKVVSWFGEGLLRLTEGKVYFENRELKIGEINEK' A
#
# COMPACT_ATOMS: atom_id res chain seq x y z
N MET A 1 -8.57 -7.48 -4.64
CA MET A 1 -7.74 -7.15 -3.46
C MET A 1 -6.38 -6.70 -3.98
N CYS A 2 -5.96 -5.48 -3.69
CA CYS A 2 -4.62 -5.00 -4.04
C CYS A 2 -3.67 -5.40 -2.89
N SER A 3 -3.12 -6.61 -2.95
CA SER A 3 -2.11 -7.07 -2.00
C SER A 3 -0.73 -6.79 -2.60
N ILE A 4 -0.02 -5.81 -2.05
CA ILE A 4 1.34 -5.48 -2.49
C ILE A 4 2.29 -6.33 -1.66
N PHE A 5 2.86 -7.34 -2.29
CA PHE A 5 3.91 -8.18 -1.71
C PHE A 5 5.25 -7.73 -2.30
N LEU A 6 6.17 -7.27 -1.44
CA LEU A 6 7.57 -7.11 -1.81
C LEU A 6 8.30 -8.39 -1.41
N GLU A 7 8.68 -9.21 -2.38
CA GLU A 7 9.59 -10.32 -2.15
C GLU A 7 11.02 -9.76 -1.99
N ILE A 8 11.61 -9.94 -0.80
CA ILE A 8 12.96 -9.46 -0.53
C ILE A 8 13.96 -10.39 -1.22
N THR A 9 14.48 -9.95 -2.35
CA THR A 9 15.43 -10.72 -3.17
C THR A 9 16.90 -10.42 -2.85
N THR A 10 17.16 -9.47 -1.94
CA THR A 10 18.51 -8.95 -1.65
C THR A 10 18.82 -8.89 -0.16
N ARG A 11 20.09 -9.10 0.18
CA ARG A 11 20.65 -8.92 1.53
C ARG A 11 21.35 -7.57 1.69
N SER A 12 21.40 -6.75 0.64
CA SER A 12 21.99 -5.43 0.68
C SER A 12 20.93 -4.38 1.02
N VAL A 13 21.15 -3.64 2.11
CA VAL A 13 20.26 -2.55 2.54
C VAL A 13 20.01 -1.56 1.41
N LYS A 14 21.07 -1.19 0.66
CA LYS A 14 20.97 -0.24 -0.46
C LYS A 14 20.08 -0.76 -1.60
N GLN A 15 20.13 -2.06 -1.89
CA GLN A 15 19.27 -2.64 -2.92
C GLN A 15 17.83 -2.79 -2.43
N LEU A 16 17.61 -3.05 -1.14
CA LEU A 16 16.29 -3.07 -0.54
C LEU A 16 15.63 -1.69 -0.61
N GLU A 17 16.37 -0.63 -0.25
CA GLU A 17 15.92 0.76 -0.38
C GLU A 17 15.51 1.08 -1.83
N GLN A 18 16.30 0.65 -2.83
CA GLN A 18 15.94 0.83 -4.23
C GLN A 18 14.67 0.06 -4.64
N GLN A 19 14.42 -1.13 -4.07
CA GLN A 19 13.20 -1.88 -4.33
C GLN A 19 11.98 -1.19 -3.71
N ILE A 20 12.12 -0.67 -2.50
CA ILE A 20 11.07 0.11 -1.82
C ILE A 20 10.76 1.39 -2.60
N HIS A 21 11.78 2.16 -3.00
CA HIS A 21 11.57 3.40 -3.75
C HIS A 21 10.85 3.19 -5.09
N LYS A 22 11.12 2.08 -5.79
CA LYS A 22 10.38 1.74 -7.01
C LYS A 22 8.90 1.48 -6.71
N LEU A 23 8.61 0.72 -5.66
CA LEU A 23 7.24 0.44 -5.25
C LEU A 23 6.50 1.71 -4.80
N GLU A 24 7.16 2.57 -4.02
CA GLU A 24 6.62 3.87 -3.61
C GLU A 24 6.25 4.73 -4.81
N HIS A 25 7.16 4.83 -5.79
CA HIS A 25 6.94 5.60 -7.00
C HIS A 25 5.74 5.09 -7.82
N GLU A 26 5.51 3.79 -7.84
CA GLU A 26 4.34 3.21 -8.51
C GLU A 26 3.05 3.35 -7.71
N LEU A 27 3.13 3.24 -6.38
CA LEU A 27 1.95 3.15 -5.52
C LEU A 27 1.40 4.52 -5.15
N TYR A 28 2.25 5.46 -4.75
CA TYR A 28 1.80 6.77 -4.26
C TYR A 28 0.92 7.50 -5.28
N PRO A 29 1.30 7.60 -6.57
CA PRO A 29 0.44 8.26 -7.55
C PRO A 29 -0.93 7.59 -7.69
N LYS A 30 -0.98 6.24 -7.67
CA LYS A 30 -2.23 5.49 -7.78
C LYS A 30 -3.15 5.76 -6.58
N VAL A 31 -2.60 5.75 -5.37
CA VAL A 31 -3.36 6.05 -4.15
C VAL A 31 -3.92 7.47 -4.20
N VAL A 32 -3.12 8.44 -4.63
CA VAL A 32 -3.57 9.83 -4.81
C VAL A 32 -4.68 9.92 -5.85
N SER A 33 -4.55 9.25 -6.99
CA SER A 33 -5.62 9.18 -7.99
C SER A 33 -6.91 8.59 -7.42
N TRP A 34 -6.85 7.49 -6.66
CA TRP A 34 -8.03 6.90 -6.03
C TRP A 34 -8.70 7.83 -5.02
N PHE A 35 -7.95 8.64 -4.30
CA PHE A 35 -8.52 9.70 -3.46
C PHE A 35 -9.21 10.78 -4.30
N GLY A 36 -8.57 11.24 -5.38
CA GLY A 36 -9.14 12.24 -6.29
C GLY A 36 -10.41 11.77 -7.00
N GLU A 37 -10.51 10.47 -7.30
CA GLU A 37 -11.67 9.84 -7.92
C GLU A 37 -12.77 9.46 -6.91
N GLY A 38 -12.53 9.64 -5.60
CA GLY A 38 -13.46 9.25 -4.54
C GLY A 38 -13.58 7.73 -4.32
N LEU A 39 -12.72 6.94 -4.96
CA LEU A 39 -12.64 5.49 -4.79
C LEU A 39 -12.09 5.12 -3.41
N LEU A 40 -11.11 5.89 -2.92
CA LEU A 40 -10.52 5.73 -1.60
C LEU A 40 -10.98 6.85 -0.66
N ARG A 41 -11.52 6.49 0.50
CA ARG A 41 -12.07 7.44 1.48
C ARG A 41 -11.67 7.06 2.90
N LEU A 42 -11.34 8.07 3.71
CA LEU A 42 -11.16 7.93 5.15
C LEU A 42 -12.40 8.51 5.83
N THR A 43 -13.14 7.68 6.57
CA THR A 43 -14.37 8.08 7.24
C THR A 43 -14.43 7.41 8.60
N GLU A 44 -14.61 8.20 9.67
CA GLU A 44 -14.71 7.69 11.06
C GLU A 44 -13.50 6.82 11.47
N GLY A 45 -12.29 7.22 11.03
CA GLY A 45 -11.05 6.48 11.31
C GLY A 45 -10.91 5.17 10.52
N LYS A 46 -11.82 4.87 9.60
CA LYS A 46 -11.79 3.68 8.74
C LYS A 46 -11.50 4.05 7.30
N VAL A 47 -10.71 3.21 6.65
CA VAL A 47 -10.38 3.37 5.23
C VAL A 47 -11.35 2.52 4.41
N TYR A 48 -11.94 3.12 3.38
CA TYR A 48 -12.83 2.45 2.45
C TYR A 48 -12.28 2.57 1.03
N PHE A 49 -12.19 1.46 0.32
CA PHE A 49 -11.87 1.42 -1.11
C PHE A 49 -13.06 0.83 -1.87
N GLU A 50 -13.60 1.57 -2.84
CA GLU A 50 -14.79 1.18 -3.63
C GLU A 50 -15.98 0.77 -2.75
N ASN A 51 -16.21 1.51 -1.66
CA ASN A 51 -17.22 1.24 -0.61
C ASN A 51 -16.98 0.00 0.26
N ARG A 52 -15.83 -0.66 0.15
CA ARG A 52 -15.45 -1.77 1.04
C ARG A 52 -14.45 -1.27 2.07
N GLU A 53 -14.72 -1.56 3.34
CA GLU A 53 -13.75 -1.28 4.41
C GLU A 53 -12.47 -2.09 4.17
N LEU A 54 -11.34 -1.37 4.03
CA LEU A 54 -10.02 -1.96 3.98
C LEU A 54 -9.61 -2.30 5.41
N LYS A 55 -9.71 -3.58 5.76
CA LYS A 55 -9.11 -4.13 6.98
C LYS A 55 -7.62 -4.27 6.74
N ILE A 56 -6.79 -3.44 7.37
CA ILE A 56 -5.35 -3.66 7.42
C ILE A 56 -5.17 -4.96 8.22
N GLY A 57 -4.61 -5.98 7.57
CA GLY A 57 -4.46 -7.30 8.15
C GLY A 57 -3.65 -7.24 9.44
N GLU A 58 -4.07 -8.02 10.44
CA GLU A 58 -3.31 -8.30 11.65
C GLU A 58 -1.89 -8.69 11.24
N ILE A 59 -0.91 -7.87 11.59
CA ILE A 59 0.49 -8.20 11.43
C ILE A 59 0.73 -9.34 12.42
N ASN A 60 0.63 -10.58 11.95
CA ASN A 60 1.01 -11.75 12.75
C ASN A 60 2.53 -11.68 12.93
N GLU A 61 2.99 -10.99 13.96
CA GLU A 61 4.28 -11.26 14.57
C GLU A 61 4.19 -12.65 15.20
N LYS A 62 4.78 -13.65 14.53
CA LYS A 62 5.01 -14.98 15.10
C LYS A 62 6.50 -15.26 15.15
#